data_AF-A0A7C7R9T9-F1
#
_entry.id   AF-A0A7C7R9T9-F1
#
_cell.length_a   1.000
_cell.length_b   1.000
_cell.length_c   1.000
_cell.angle_alpha   90.00
_cell.angle_beta   90.00
_cell.angle_gamma   90.00
#
_symmetry.space_group_name_H-M   'P 1'
#
loop_
_entity.id
_entity.type
_entity.pdbx_description
1 polymer ?
#
loop_
_entity_poly.entity_id
_entity_poly.type
_entity_poly.pdbx_seq_one_letter_code
_entity_poly.pdbx_strand_id
1 'polypeptide(L)'
;MSFGRERLRVTYEALEVRREILGLGRMRRYPAGRIEEMWVATPYPTAKEVEQGLLRLNGAGEVVAFGAGLTPQEAGEILQAIVSRFPNYRRALEA
;
A
#
# COMPACT_ATOMS: atom_id res chain seq x y z
N MET A 1 5.05 0.09 -19.11
CA MET A 1 6.21 0.13 -18.20
C MET A 1 6.15 1.41 -17.38
N SER A 2 5.78 1.32 -16.10
CA SER A 2 5.89 2.45 -15.18
C SER A 2 7.35 2.60 -14.77
N PHE A 3 8.06 3.58 -15.31
CA PHE A 3 9.38 3.95 -14.79
C PHE A 3 9.21 4.63 -13.43
N GLY A 4 9.79 4.05 -12.39
CA GLY A 4 9.84 4.65 -11.06
C GLY A 4 9.95 3.61 -9.95
N ARG A 5 10.67 3.96 -8.88
CA ARG A 5 10.78 3.14 -7.67
C ARG A 5 9.81 3.69 -6.63
N GLU A 6 9.02 2.81 -6.04
CA GLU A 6 8.23 3.15 -4.87
C GLU A 6 8.99 2.78 -3.61
N ARG A 7 9.06 3.70 -2.66
CA ARG A 7 9.67 3.50 -1.35
C ARG A 7 8.62 3.71 -0.29
N LEU A 8 8.39 2.66 0.49
CA LEU A 8 7.50 2.66 1.63
C LEU A 8 8.32 2.88 2.90
N ARG A 9 7.89 3.81 3.74
CA ARG A 9 8.38 3.95 5.11
C ARG A 9 7.21 3.75 6.06
N VAL A 10 7.35 2.74 6.91
CA VAL A 10 6.37 2.36 7.90
C VAL A 10 6.85 2.86 9.25
N THR A 11 6.04 3.67 9.93
CA THR A 11 6.29 4.15 11.29
C THR A 11 5.10 3.84 12.17
N TYR A 12 5.22 4.00 13.49
CA TYR A 12 4.09 3.82 14.40
C TYR A 12 2.94 4.81 14.15
N GLU A 13 3.21 5.96 13.54
CA GLU A 13 2.25 7.05 13.36
C GLU A 13 1.68 7.17 11.95
N ALA A 14 2.39 6.65 10.94
CA ALA A 14 2.03 6.85 9.54
C ALA A 14 2.72 5.86 8.59
N LEU A 15 2.06 5.66 7.44
CA LEU A 15 2.64 5.06 6.25
C LEU A 15 3.01 6.19 5.28
N GLU A 16 4.29 6.25 4.90
CA GLU A 16 4.78 7.20 3.91
C GLU A 16 5.10 6.46 2.62
N VAL A 17 4.48 6.91 1.52
CA VAL A 17 4.67 6.36 0.18
C VAL A 17 5.34 7.43 -0.66
N ARG A 18 6.57 7.15 -1.13
CA ARG A 18 7.30 8.02 -2.05
C ARG A 18 7.48 7.29 -3.38
N ARG A 19 6.96 7.85 -4.46
CA ARG A 19 7.23 7.38 -5.82
C ARG A 19 8.32 8.26 -6.43
N GLU A 20 9.48 7.67 -6.69
CA GLU A 20 10.65 8.33 -7.28
C GLU A 20 10.76 8.01 -8.77
N ILE A 21 10.83 9.04 -9.60
CA ILE A 21 11.10 8.97 -11.03
C ILE A 21 12.30 9.88 -11.28
N LEU A 22 13.43 9.29 -11.69
CA LEU A 22 14.69 10.01 -11.94
C LEU A 22 15.13 10.90 -10.75
N GLY A 23 14.97 10.42 -9.52
CA GLY A 23 15.35 11.13 -8.29
C GLY A 23 14.33 12.17 -7.79
N LEU A 24 13.31 12.50 -8.58
CA LEU A 24 12.23 13.40 -8.19
C LEU A 24 11.00 12.58 -7.80
N GLY A 25 10.33 12.97 -6.71
CA GLY A 25 9.18 12.20 -6.25
C GLY A 25 8.35 12.94 -5.21
N ARG A 26 7.02 12.83 -5.34
CA ARG A 26 6.10 13.29 -4.31
C ARG A 26 6.01 12.23 -3.22
N MET A 27 6.13 12.67 -1.97
CA MET A 27 5.84 11.84 -0.81
C MET A 27 4.39 12.07 -0.41
N ARG A 28 3.66 10.98 -0.21
CA ARG A 28 2.34 10.99 0.42
C ARG A 28 2.47 10.36 1.80
N ARG A 29 1.79 10.95 2.79
CA ARG A 29 1.79 10.46 4.17
C ARG A 29 0.37 10.14 4.57
N TYR A 30 0.15 8.90 5.00
CA TYR A 30 -1.12 8.37 5.47
C TYR A 30 -1.04 8.15 6.98
N PRO A 31 -1.63 9.04 7.81
CA PRO A 31 -1.62 8.88 9.26
C PRO A 31 -2.32 7.58 9.68
N ALA A 32 -1.77 6.88 10.67
CA ALA A 32 -2.23 5.56 11.05
C ALA A 32 -3.69 5.54 11.51
N GLY A 33 -4.12 6.53 12.29
CA GLY A 33 -5.51 6.67 12.71
C GLY A 33 -6.49 7.07 11.60
N ARG A 34 -6.03 7.24 10.36
CA ARG A 34 -6.86 7.52 9.19
C ARG A 34 -6.82 6.41 8.14
N ILE A 35 -6.11 5.33 8.40
CA ILE A 35 -6.08 4.15 7.53
C ILE A 35 -7.18 3.23 8.04
N GLU A 36 -8.23 3.07 7.24
CA GLU A 36 -9.40 2.26 7.57
C GLU A 36 -9.14 0.80 7.19
N GLU A 37 -8.56 0.57 6.02
CA GLU A 37 -8.36 -0.77 5.48
C GLU A 37 -7.14 -0.82 4.56
N MET A 38 -6.45 -1.96 4.55
CA MET A 38 -5.38 -2.30 3.62
C MET A 38 -5.52 -3.74 3.15
N TRP A 39 -5.43 -3.96 1.84
CA TRP A 39 -5.58 -5.28 1.24
C TRP A 39 -4.74 -5.45 -0.01
N VAL A 40 -4.47 -6.69 -0.39
CA VAL A 40 -3.88 -7.03 -1.69
C VAL A 40 -5.01 -7.12 -2.70
N ALA A 41 -4.96 -6.30 -3.74
CA ALA A 41 -5.87 -6.42 -4.86
C ALA A 41 -5.56 -7.72 -5.62
N THR A 42 -6.54 -8.63 -5.65
CA THR A 42 -6.51 -9.77 -6.55
C THR A 42 -7.00 -9.33 -7.93
N PRO A 43 -6.40 -9.83 -9.01
CA PRO A 43 -6.85 -9.48 -10.36
C PRO A 43 -8.29 -9.95 -10.56
N TYR A 44 -9.18 -9.05 -10.99
CA TYR A 44 -10.46 -9.45 -11.56
C TYR A 44 -10.20 -10.21 -12.88
N PRO A 45 -10.90 -11.32 -13.16
CA PRO A 45 -10.56 -12.23 -14.26
C PRO A 45 -10.65 -11.61 -15.68
N THR A 46 -11.12 -10.38 -15.83
CA THR A 46 -11.31 -9.69 -17.12
C THR A 46 -10.38 -8.50 -17.36
N ALA A 47 -9.63 -8.04 -16.36
CA ALA A 47 -8.70 -6.93 -16.52
C ALA A 47 -7.28 -7.47 -16.74
N LYS A 48 -6.77 -7.29 -17.98
CA LYS A 48 -5.37 -7.46 -18.42
C LYS A 48 -4.38 -7.48 -17.24
N GLU A 49 -3.51 -8.50 -17.22
CA GLU A 49 -2.17 -8.74 -16.60
C GLU A 49 -1.42 -7.66 -15.78
N VAL A 50 -1.96 -6.46 -15.59
CA VAL A 50 -1.33 -5.23 -15.10
C VAL A 50 -1.70 -4.93 -13.64
N GLU A 51 -2.74 -5.58 -13.09
CA GLU A 51 -3.18 -5.38 -11.69
C GLU A 51 -2.77 -6.49 -10.73
N GLN A 52 -1.83 -7.36 -11.11
CA GLN A 52 -1.35 -8.40 -10.19
C GLN A 52 -0.56 -7.74 -9.04
N GLY A 53 -0.93 -8.09 -7.80
CA GLY A 53 -0.20 -7.74 -6.57
C GLY A 53 -0.21 -6.28 -6.14
N LEU A 54 -1.17 -5.47 -6.58
CA LEU A 54 -1.29 -4.10 -6.08
C LEU A 54 -1.73 -4.10 -4.61
N LEU A 55 -0.96 -3.44 -3.74
CA LEU A 55 -1.40 -3.09 -2.40
C LEU A 55 -2.34 -1.91 -2.48
N ARG A 56 -3.52 -2.05 -1.87
CA ARG A 56 -4.49 -0.98 -1.74
C ARG A 56 -4.60 -0.56 -0.28
N LEU A 57 -4.83 0.73 -0.11
CA LEU A 57 -5.07 1.39 1.16
C LEU A 57 -6.30 2.29 1.00
N ASN A 58 -7.29 2.10 1.86
CA ASN A 58 -8.33 3.08 2.11
C ASN A 58 -7.89 3.94 3.28
N GLY A 59 -7.67 5.23 3.03
CA GLY A 59 -7.40 6.17 4.10
C GLY A 59 -7.75 7.60 3.73
N ALA A 60 -8.24 8.35 4.73
CA ALA A 60 -8.68 9.73 4.56
C ALA A 60 -9.74 9.93 3.44
N GLY A 61 -10.59 8.93 3.20
CA GLY A 61 -11.64 8.97 2.17
C GLY A 61 -11.16 8.73 0.74
N GLU A 62 -9.91 8.30 0.54
CA GLU A 62 -9.40 7.89 -0.77
C GLU A 62 -8.84 6.46 -0.76
N VAL A 63 -9.07 5.73 -1.86
CA VAL A 63 -8.44 4.44 -2.12
C VAL A 63 -7.21 4.67 -2.99
N VAL A 64 -6.05 4.26 -2.50
CA VAL A 64 -4.77 4.43 -3.19
C VAL A 64 -4.14 3.06 -3.42
N ALA A 65 -3.59 2.87 -4.62
CA ALA A 65 -2.88 1.65 -4.99
C ALA A 65 -1.39 1.92 -5.20
N PHE A 66 -0.54 1.00 -4.74
CA PHE A 66 0.92 1.01 -4.91
C PHE A 66 1.46 -0.42 -5.00
N GLY A 67 2.74 -0.59 -5.33
CA GLY A 67 3.35 -1.90 -5.51
C GLY A 67 3.07 -2.50 -6.89
N ALA A 68 2.98 -1.67 -7.93
CA ALA A 68 2.80 -2.15 -9.30
C ALA A 68 3.94 -3.11 -9.69
N GLY A 69 3.57 -4.32 -10.13
CA GLY A 69 4.53 -5.36 -10.54
C GLY A 69 4.97 -6.32 -9.42
N LEU A 70 4.42 -6.19 -8.21
CA LEU A 70 4.54 -7.23 -7.19
C LEU A 70 3.70 -8.45 -7.58
N THR A 71 4.16 -9.63 -7.20
CA THR A 71 3.30 -10.81 -7.17
C THR A 71 2.30 -10.71 -6.01
N PRO A 72 1.15 -11.42 -6.06
CA PRO A 72 0.23 -11.47 -4.92
C PRO A 72 0.89 -11.94 -3.60
N GLN A 73 1.86 -12.84 -3.69
CA GLN A 73 2.61 -13.33 -2.53
C GLN A 73 3.48 -12.23 -1.92
N GLU A 74 4.31 -11.56 -2.73
CA GLU A 74 5.16 -10.46 -2.26
C GLU A 74 4.34 -9.32 -1.66
N ALA A 75 3.21 -8.98 -2.30
CA ALA A 75 2.25 -8.01 -1.78
C ALA A 75 1.71 -8.45 -0.41
N GLY A 76 1.37 -9.73 -0.25
CA GLY A 76 0.91 -10.29 1.03
C GLY A 76 1.98 -10.21 2.13
N GLU A 77 3.22 -10.54 1.82
CA GLU A 77 4.35 -10.44 2.75
C GLU A 77 4.60 -8.99 3.19
N ILE A 78 4.55 -8.04 2.24
CA ILE A 78 4.67 -6.61 2.53
C ILE A 78 3.50 -6.12 3.39
N LEU A 79 2.26 -6.53 3.09
CA LEU A 79 1.09 -6.18 3.90
C LEU A 79 1.27 -6.65 5.34
N GLN A 80 1.68 -7.90 5.56
CA GLN A 80 1.95 -8.43 6.89
C GLN A 80 3.08 -7.66 7.60
N ALA A 81 4.13 -7.27 6.88
CA ALA A 81 5.22 -6.46 7.41
C ALA A 81 4.80 -5.02 7.79
N ILE A 82 3.79 -4.46 7.11
CA ILE A 82 3.19 -3.16 7.44
C ILE A 82 2.31 -3.32 8.68
N VAL A 83 1.36 -4.25 8.66
CA VAL A 83 0.38 -4.48 9.73
C VAL A 83 1.06 -4.84 11.06
N SER A 84 2.12 -5.67 11.04
CA SER A 84 2.88 -6.02 12.24
C SER A 84 3.59 -4.83 12.91
N ARG A 85 3.90 -3.78 12.14
CA ARG A 85 4.49 -2.52 12.63
C ARG A 85 3.43 -1.46 12.97
N PHE A 86 2.16 -1.77 12.74
CA PHE A 86 1.01 -0.89 12.88
C PHE A 86 0.07 -1.41 13.99
N PRO A 87 0.40 -1.23 15.28
CA PRO A 87 -0.46 -1.71 16.37
C PRO A 87 -1.85 -1.04 16.39
N ASN A 88 -1.98 0.19 15.87
CA ASN A 88 -3.25 0.92 15.83
C ASN A 88 -4.18 0.53 14.68
N TYR A 89 -3.67 -0.16 13.64
CA TYR A 89 -4.51 -0.66 12.53
C TYR A 89 -5.38 -1.85 12.96
N ARG A 90 -4.85 -2.73 13.82
CA ARG A 90 -5.54 -3.94 14.27
C ARG A 90 -6.83 -3.65 15.04
N ARG A 91 -6.90 -2.52 15.75
CA ARG A 91 -8.09 -2.10 16.51
C ARG A 91 -9.30 -1.74 15.64
N ALA A 92 -9.09 -1.31 14.39
CA ALA A 92 -10.19 -0.93 13.50
C ALA A 92 -10.84 -2.15 12.81
N LEU A 93 -10.14 -3.29 12.75
CA LEU A 93 -10.66 -4.54 12.18
C LEU A 93 -11.38 -5.42 13.21
N GLU A 94 -11.21 -5.15 14.51
CA GLU A 94 -11.80 -5.90 15.63
C GLU A 94 -12.98 -5.16 16.31
N ALA A 95 -13.34 -3.96 15.83
CA ALA A 95 -14.45 -3.13 16.34
C ALA A 95 -15.63 -3.12 15.36
#